data_AF-A0AA96RN99-F1
#
_entry.id   AF-A0AA96RN99-F1
#
_cell.length_a   1.000
_cell.length_b   1.000
_cell.length_c   1.000
_cell.angle_alpha   90.00
_cell.angle_beta   90.00
_cell.angle_gamma   90.00
#
_symmetry.space_group_name_H-M   'P 1'
#
loop_
_entity.id
_entity.type
_entity.pdbx_description
1 polymer ?
#
loop_
_entity_poly.entity_id
_entity_poly.type
_entity_poly.pdbx_seq_one_letter_code
_entity_poly.pdbx_strand_id
1 'polypeptide(L)'
;MCPGCGVNLPNQNLAPSDQYHASGECLQIYHELSAIFIMNPDLNFRTQHAVDAYGAQHSGSKVKNIRTAFSLIGLYLAVERKYTGRQVQQAHMELAQKNLKWSSFIEPTRPYTLTVADVLGTAEEKRNDMLMAWSKHVWEIWEDYHEWTRNICKSNLKYV
;
A
#
# COMPACT_ATOMS: atom_id res chain seq x y z
N MET A 1 7.05 -5.25 18.11
CA MET A 1 5.97 -4.45 17.51
C MET A 1 6.51 -3.61 16.37
N CYS A 2 5.83 -3.60 15.22
CA CYS A 2 6.17 -2.76 14.08
C CYS A 2 5.77 -1.30 14.32
N PRO A 3 6.66 -0.32 14.09
CA PRO A 3 6.36 1.09 14.35
C PRO A 3 5.33 1.71 13.38
N GLY A 4 5.19 1.20 12.15
CA GLY A 4 4.24 1.76 11.18
C GLY A 4 2.82 1.22 11.32
N CYS A 5 2.66 -0.11 11.39
CA CYS A 5 1.33 -0.73 11.42
C CYS A 5 0.88 -1.23 12.79
N GLY A 6 1.76 -1.24 13.80
CA GLY A 6 1.44 -1.71 15.15
C GLY A 6 1.37 -3.23 15.32
N VAL A 7 1.60 -4.03 14.27
CA VAL A 7 1.58 -5.50 14.39
C VAL A 7 2.63 -5.99 15.39
N ASN A 8 2.26 -6.96 16.22
CA ASN A 8 3.20 -7.60 17.14
C ASN A 8 3.64 -8.95 16.59
N LEU A 9 4.94 -9.07 16.31
CA LEU A 9 5.55 -10.26 15.73
C LEU A 9 6.65 -10.79 16.66
N PRO A 10 6.95 -12.10 16.62
CA PRO A 10 8.08 -12.67 17.36
C PRO A 10 9.37 -11.93 17.01
N ASN A 11 10.14 -11.54 18.03
CA ASN A 11 11.40 -10.82 17.81
C ASN A 11 12.45 -11.77 17.19
N GLN A 12 12.89 -11.46 15.97
CA GLN A 12 13.94 -12.20 15.27
C GLN A 12 15.25 -11.39 15.20
N ASN A 13 15.31 -10.21 15.83
CA ASN A 13 16.41 -9.26 15.77
C ASN A 13 16.76 -8.85 14.33
N LEU A 14 15.75 -8.72 13.46
CA LEU A 14 15.97 -8.25 12.09
C LEU A 14 16.15 -6.72 12.07
N ALA A 15 17.06 -6.25 11.21
CA ALA A 15 17.27 -4.82 11.02
C ALA A 15 15.98 -4.14 10.49
N PRO A 16 15.64 -2.92 10.97
CA PRO A 16 14.49 -2.19 10.47
C PRO A 16 14.66 -1.79 9.00
N SER A 17 13.56 -1.46 8.32
CA SER A 17 13.61 -1.06 6.92
C SER A 17 14.23 0.32 6.74
N ASP A 18 15.14 0.45 5.77
CA ASP A 18 15.66 1.75 5.32
C ASP A 18 14.65 2.52 4.43
N GLN A 19 13.63 1.82 3.91
CA GLN A 19 12.72 2.38 2.91
C GLN A 19 11.29 2.59 3.41
N TYR A 20 10.90 1.92 4.48
CA TYR A 20 9.57 1.95 5.06
C TYR A 20 9.66 2.24 6.56
N HIS A 21 8.62 2.82 7.14
CA HIS A 21 8.49 2.93 8.59
C HIS A 21 8.08 1.57 9.19
N ALA A 22 8.93 0.55 9.06
CA ALA A 22 8.59 -0.83 9.41
C ALA A 22 9.72 -1.54 10.17
N SER A 23 9.37 -2.47 11.06
CA SER A 23 10.33 -3.39 11.65
C SER A 23 10.81 -4.41 10.62
N GLY A 24 11.96 -5.04 10.85
CA GLY A 24 12.50 -6.06 9.95
C GLY A 24 11.57 -7.26 9.80
N GLU A 25 10.92 -7.69 10.89
CA GLU A 25 9.96 -8.80 10.89
C GLU A 25 8.71 -8.50 10.06
N CYS A 26 8.20 -7.27 10.15
CA CYS A 26 7.05 -6.86 9.34
C CYS A 26 7.42 -6.81 7.85
N LEU A 27 8.63 -6.33 7.54
CA LEU A 27 9.14 -6.31 6.17
C LEU A 27 9.35 -7.72 5.62
N GLN A 28 9.81 -8.67 6.44
CA GLN A 28 9.96 -10.07 6.06
C GLN A 28 8.62 -10.68 5.63
N ILE A 29 7.56 -10.52 6.43
CA ILE A 29 6.21 -10.98 6.09
C ILE A 29 5.73 -10.37 4.77
N TYR A 30 6.01 -9.09 4.54
CA TYR A 30 5.68 -8.44 3.27
C TYR A 30 6.45 -9.02 2.08
N HIS A 31 7.74 -9.36 2.25
CA HIS A 31 8.53 -10.03 1.21
C HIS A 31 8.02 -11.45 0.92
N GLU A 32 7.61 -12.20 1.94
CA GLU A 32 7.00 -13.51 1.78
C GLU A 32 5.69 -13.43 0.98
N LEU A 33 4.80 -12.50 1.33
CA LEU A 33 3.58 -12.25 0.58
C LEU A 33 3.89 -11.83 -0.88
N SER A 34 4.89 -10.98 -1.08
CA SER A 34 5.32 -10.55 -2.41
C SER A 34 5.83 -11.73 -3.25
N ALA A 35 6.62 -12.63 -2.65
CA ALA A 35 7.12 -13.83 -3.32
C ALA A 35 5.96 -14.75 -3.75
N ILE A 36 4.96 -14.95 -2.89
CA ILE A 36 3.75 -15.71 -3.22
C ILE A 36 3.06 -15.14 -4.47
N PHE A 37 2.88 -13.81 -4.55
CA PHE A 37 2.22 -13.19 -5.70
C PHE A 37 3.06 -13.22 -6.97
N ILE A 38 4.38 -13.13 -6.87
CA ILE A 38 5.29 -13.25 -8.01
C ILE A 38 5.26 -14.68 -8.57
N MET A 39 5.24 -15.70 -7.70
CA MET A 39 5.21 -17.11 -8.12
C MET A 39 3.85 -17.55 -8.66
N ASN A 40 2.77 -16.82 -8.34
CA ASN A 40 1.40 -17.10 -8.81
C ASN A 40 0.83 -15.91 -9.61
N PRO A 41 1.41 -15.61 -10.78
CA PRO A 41 0.99 -14.48 -11.60
C PRO A 41 -0.39 -14.74 -12.20
N ASP A 42 -1.41 -14.11 -11.62
CA ASP A 42 -2.74 -14.05 -12.20
C ASP A 42 -2.87 -12.83 -13.12
N LEU A 43 -3.78 -12.91 -14.10
CA LEU A 43 -4.07 -11.91 -15.12
C LEU A 43 -4.38 -10.53 -14.53
N ASN A 44 -4.92 -10.48 -13.30
CA ASN A 44 -5.31 -9.23 -12.60
C ASN A 44 -4.17 -8.52 -11.83
N PHE A 45 -2.94 -9.06 -11.84
CA PHE A 45 -1.72 -8.43 -11.29
C PHE A 45 -1.90 -7.83 -9.89
N ARG A 46 -2.16 -8.69 -8.89
CA ARG A 46 -2.51 -8.31 -7.49
C ARG A 46 -1.40 -7.63 -6.69
N THR A 47 -0.15 -7.83 -7.10
CA THR A 47 1.04 -7.36 -6.39
C THR A 47 0.99 -5.86 -6.12
N GLN A 48 0.45 -5.06 -7.06
CA GLN A 48 0.41 -3.60 -6.89
C GLN A 48 -0.49 -3.17 -5.71
N HIS A 49 -1.62 -3.83 -5.48
CA HIS A 49 -2.50 -3.52 -4.34
C HIS A 49 -1.80 -3.75 -3.00
N ALA A 50 -0.96 -4.79 -2.91
CA ALA A 50 -0.16 -5.08 -1.72
C ALA A 50 0.96 -4.06 -1.53
N VAL A 51 1.64 -3.66 -2.61
CA VAL A 51 2.66 -2.59 -2.59
C VAL A 51 2.07 -1.29 -2.06
N ASP A 52 0.90 -0.90 -2.57
CA ASP A 52 0.25 0.37 -2.20
C ASP A 52 -0.30 0.33 -0.78
N ALA A 53 -0.94 -0.77 -0.36
CA ALA A 53 -1.39 -0.93 1.03
C ALA A 53 -0.22 -0.89 2.01
N TYR A 54 0.88 -1.60 1.71
CA TYR A 54 2.07 -1.61 2.55
C TYR A 54 2.74 -0.23 2.61
N GLY A 55 2.86 0.45 1.46
CA GLY A 55 3.50 1.76 1.36
C GLY A 55 2.75 2.86 2.11
N ALA A 56 1.41 2.89 2.03
CA ALA A 56 0.60 3.85 2.80
C ALA A 56 0.62 3.52 4.30
N GLN A 57 0.48 2.23 4.66
CA GLN A 57 0.47 1.80 6.06
C GLN A 57 1.82 2.01 6.77
N HIS A 58 2.94 1.95 6.03
CA HIS A 58 4.30 2.17 6.55
C HIS A 58 4.93 3.44 5.99
N SER A 59 4.10 4.46 5.75
CA SER A 59 4.57 5.83 5.56
C SER A 59 5.21 6.36 6.85
N GLY A 60 5.99 7.43 6.74
CA GLY A 60 6.97 7.76 7.79
C GLY A 60 7.71 9.04 7.49
N SER A 61 8.22 9.71 8.53
CA SER A 61 9.17 10.84 8.39
C SER A 61 10.41 10.53 7.53
N LYS A 62 10.82 9.25 7.46
CA LYS A 62 11.94 8.78 6.63
C LYS A 62 11.53 8.33 5.22
N VAL A 63 10.24 8.21 4.95
CA VAL A 63 9.72 7.72 3.67
C VAL A 63 9.57 8.88 2.70
N LYS A 64 10.01 8.68 1.44
CA LYS A 64 9.87 9.72 0.41
C LYS A 64 8.40 10.02 0.13
N ASN A 65 8.01 11.29 0.10
CA ASN A 65 6.63 11.74 -0.17
C ASN A 65 5.99 11.07 -1.40
N ILE A 66 6.76 10.84 -2.47
CA ILE A 66 6.28 10.18 -3.68
C ILE A 66 5.72 8.78 -3.40
N ARG A 67 6.32 8.03 -2.46
CA ARG A 67 5.88 6.68 -2.12
C ARG A 67 4.50 6.72 -1.48
N THR A 68 4.30 7.62 -0.52
CA THR A 68 2.99 7.83 0.13
C THR A 68 1.97 8.30 -0.90
N ALA A 69 2.30 9.28 -1.74
CA ALA A 69 1.44 9.76 -2.80
C ALA A 69 0.98 8.64 -3.76
N PHE A 70 1.92 7.84 -4.27
CA PHE A 70 1.61 6.74 -5.18
C PHE A 70 0.76 5.67 -4.49
N SER A 71 1.07 5.35 -3.24
CA SER A 71 0.32 4.38 -2.44
C SER A 71 -1.14 4.83 -2.28
N LEU A 72 -1.38 6.09 -1.90
CA LEU A 72 -2.74 6.64 -1.76
C LEU A 72 -3.50 6.68 -3.09
N ILE A 73 -2.84 7.07 -4.18
CA ILE A 73 -3.42 7.04 -5.53
C ILE A 73 -3.81 5.62 -5.92
N GLY A 74 -2.93 4.65 -5.68
CA GLY A 74 -3.19 3.25 -6.01
C GLY A 74 -4.35 2.66 -5.20
N LEU A 75 -4.42 2.97 -3.90
CA LEU A 75 -5.54 2.58 -3.04
C LEU A 75 -6.87 3.19 -3.49
N TYR A 76 -6.90 4.48 -3.83
CA TYR A 76 -8.09 5.13 -4.38
C TYR A 76 -8.58 4.43 -5.67
N LEU A 77 -7.66 4.19 -6.62
CA LEU A 77 -7.99 3.52 -7.88
C LEU A 77 -8.50 2.09 -7.66
N ALA A 78 -7.88 1.34 -6.74
CA ALA A 78 -8.30 -0.02 -6.41
C ALA A 78 -9.67 -0.05 -5.71
N VAL A 79 -9.88 0.80 -4.70
CA VAL A 79 -11.04 0.72 -3.80
C VAL A 79 -12.27 1.41 -4.39
N GLU A 80 -12.11 2.63 -4.88
CA GLU A 80 -13.23 3.45 -5.39
C GLU A 80 -13.47 3.24 -6.89
N ARG A 81 -12.42 3.04 -7.68
CA ARG A 81 -12.53 2.88 -9.15
C ARG A 81 -12.48 1.42 -9.60
N LYS A 82 -12.26 0.47 -8.68
CA LYS A 82 -12.20 -0.99 -8.93
C LYS A 82 -11.11 -1.39 -9.93
N TYR A 83 -10.00 -0.66 -9.95
CA TYR A 83 -8.89 -0.95 -10.85
C TYR A 83 -8.16 -2.22 -10.40
N THR A 84 -7.87 -3.09 -11.37
CA THR A 84 -6.90 -4.18 -11.21
C THR A 84 -5.52 -3.61 -10.90
N GLY A 85 -4.64 -4.38 -10.28
CA GLY A 85 -3.30 -3.87 -9.96
C GLY A 85 -2.48 -3.54 -11.22
N ARG A 86 -2.79 -4.16 -12.37
CA ARG A 86 -2.21 -3.78 -13.68
C ARG A 86 -2.64 -2.37 -14.10
N GLN A 87 -3.93 -2.05 -13.96
CA GLN A 87 -4.44 -0.71 -14.25
C GLN A 87 -3.87 0.34 -13.30
N VAL A 88 -3.71 0.00 -12.02
CA VAL A 88 -3.04 0.87 -11.04
C VAL A 88 -1.59 1.13 -11.43
N GLN A 89 -0.81 0.08 -11.75
CA GLN A 89 0.57 0.21 -12.20
C GLN A 89 0.67 1.10 -13.46
N GLN A 90 -0.25 0.93 -14.42
CA GLN A 90 -0.27 1.77 -15.62
C GLN A 90 -0.53 3.25 -15.28
N ALA A 91 -1.45 3.53 -14.35
CA ALA A 91 -1.69 4.89 -13.87
C ALA A 91 -0.45 5.48 -13.16
N HIS A 92 0.25 4.70 -12.35
CA HIS A 92 1.52 5.11 -11.75
C HIS A 92 2.59 5.42 -12.80
N MET A 93 2.71 4.62 -13.86
CA MET A 93 3.64 4.89 -14.96
C MET A 93 3.30 6.20 -15.69
N GLU A 94 2.01 6.47 -15.94
CA GLU A 94 1.56 7.75 -16.53
C GLU A 94 1.90 8.93 -15.61
N LEU A 95 1.67 8.80 -14.31
CA LEU A 95 2.00 9.85 -13.33
C LEU A 95 3.50 10.06 -13.17
N ALA A 96 4.32 9.01 -13.25
CA ALA A 96 5.76 9.10 -13.14
C ALA A 96 6.40 9.90 -14.30
N GLN A 97 5.72 9.97 -15.45
CA GLN A 97 6.13 10.81 -16.58
C GLN A 97 5.83 12.30 -16.34
N LYS A 98 5.05 12.62 -15.30
CA LYS A 98 4.73 13.99 -14.93
C LYS A 98 5.70 14.47 -13.86
N ASN A 99 6.34 15.62 -14.09
CA ASN A 99 7.23 16.27 -13.12
C ASN A 99 6.44 16.95 -11.98
N LEU A 100 5.65 16.16 -11.24
CA LEU A 100 4.82 16.63 -10.14
C LEU A 100 5.64 16.81 -8.87
N LYS A 101 5.33 17.86 -8.12
CA LYS A 101 5.80 18.04 -6.75
C LYS A 101 4.81 17.37 -5.81
N TRP A 102 5.29 16.40 -5.03
CA TRP A 102 4.47 15.65 -4.10
C TRP A 102 4.33 16.38 -2.77
N SER A 103 3.10 16.51 -2.28
CA SER A 103 2.79 17.06 -0.96
C SER A 103 3.58 16.34 0.15
N SER A 104 3.80 17.02 1.27
CA SER A 104 4.13 16.33 2.50
C SER A 104 2.86 15.68 3.06
N PHE A 105 3.00 14.48 3.61
CA PHE A 105 1.90 13.73 4.20
C PHE A 105 2.15 13.55 5.68
N ILE A 106 1.16 13.92 6.47
CA ILE A 106 1.11 13.64 7.90
C ILE A 106 0.47 12.26 8.07
N GLU A 107 1.16 11.38 8.78
CA GLU A 107 0.68 10.03 9.09
C GLU A 107 -0.62 10.08 9.91
N PRO A 108 -1.63 9.25 9.58
CA PRO A 108 -2.83 9.12 10.40
C PRO A 108 -2.51 8.67 11.82
N THR A 109 -3.21 9.21 12.81
CA THR A 109 -3.06 8.83 14.22
C THR A 109 -3.89 7.61 14.61
N ARG A 110 -4.84 7.20 13.75
CA ARG A 110 -5.71 6.05 13.98
C ARG A 110 -4.94 4.73 13.81
N PRO A 111 -5.08 3.77 14.73
CA PRO A 111 -4.37 2.50 14.63
C PRO A 111 -4.90 1.64 13.48
N TYR A 112 -4.03 0.84 12.88
CA TYR A 112 -4.41 -0.16 11.90
C TYR A 112 -4.88 -1.44 12.60
N THR A 113 -6.02 -1.99 12.18
CA THR A 113 -6.55 -3.28 12.66
C THR A 113 -6.37 -4.41 11.65
N LEU A 114 -6.05 -4.08 10.40
CA LEU A 114 -5.63 -5.04 9.37
C LEU A 114 -4.22 -4.69 8.88
N THR A 115 -3.42 -5.73 8.68
CA THR A 115 -2.00 -5.63 8.33
C THR A 115 -1.63 -6.68 7.28
N VAL A 116 -0.39 -6.61 6.80
CA VAL A 116 0.18 -7.62 5.90
C VAL A 116 0.17 -9.04 6.51
N ALA A 117 0.25 -9.15 7.84
CA ALA A 117 0.23 -10.44 8.53
C ALA A 117 -1.13 -11.14 8.40
N ASP A 118 -2.23 -10.38 8.40
CA ASP A 118 -3.59 -10.92 8.23
C ASP A 118 -3.77 -11.49 6.82
N VAL A 119 -3.21 -10.83 5.80
CA VAL A 119 -3.22 -11.31 4.42
C VAL A 119 -2.41 -12.59 4.29
N LEU A 120 -1.18 -12.62 4.81
CA LEU A 120 -0.32 -13.80 4.72
C LEU A 120 -0.90 -15.00 5.49
N GLY A 121 -1.46 -14.75 6.67
CA GLY A 121 -2.09 -15.77 7.51
C GLY A 121 -3.45 -16.28 6.99
N THR A 122 -4.01 -15.64 5.97
CA THR A 122 -5.27 -16.07 5.34
C THR A 122 -5.02 -17.21 4.36
N ALA A 123 -5.93 -18.18 4.36
CA ALA A 123 -5.95 -19.31 3.43
C ALA A 123 -5.92 -18.82 1.96
N GLU A 124 -5.27 -19.58 1.09
CA GLU A 124 -4.95 -19.15 -0.28
C GLU A 124 -6.18 -18.69 -1.07
N GLU A 125 -7.29 -19.42 -0.93
CA GLU A 125 -8.55 -19.16 -1.62
C GLU A 125 -9.24 -17.86 -1.16
N LYS A 126 -8.92 -17.36 0.04
CA LYS A 126 -9.46 -16.10 0.61
C LYS A 126 -8.45 -14.96 0.63
N ARG A 127 -7.19 -15.23 0.28
CA ARG A 127 -6.09 -14.25 0.39
C ARG A 127 -6.34 -13.00 -0.42
N ASN A 128 -6.97 -13.12 -1.58
CA ASN A 128 -7.31 -11.98 -2.44
C ASN A 128 -8.37 -11.08 -1.81
N ASP A 129 -9.39 -11.68 -1.19
CA ASP A 129 -10.43 -10.93 -0.49
C ASP A 129 -9.84 -10.21 0.72
N MET A 130 -8.94 -10.87 1.46
CA MET A 130 -8.22 -10.25 2.57
C MET A 130 -7.27 -9.13 2.11
N LEU A 131 -6.60 -9.31 0.97
CA LEU A 131 -5.78 -8.25 0.36
C LEU A 131 -6.63 -7.01 0.07
N MET A 132 -7.80 -7.18 -0.56
CA MET A 132 -8.70 -6.06 -0.84
C MET A 132 -9.30 -5.45 0.41
N ALA A 133 -9.60 -6.25 1.44
CA ALA A 133 -10.03 -5.77 2.74
C ALA A 133 -8.95 -4.92 3.41
N TRP A 134 -7.70 -5.36 3.38
CA TRP A 134 -6.56 -4.60 3.90
C TRP A 134 -6.33 -3.31 3.11
N SER A 135 -6.35 -3.35 1.77
CA SER A 135 -6.24 -2.14 0.93
C SER A 135 -7.35 -1.13 1.25
N LYS A 136 -8.59 -1.59 1.39
CA LYS A 136 -9.73 -0.74 1.77
C LYS A 136 -9.55 -0.14 3.16
N HIS A 137 -9.14 -0.94 4.14
CA HIS A 137 -8.91 -0.50 5.51
C HIS A 137 -7.83 0.59 5.60
N VAL A 138 -6.70 0.40 4.89
CA VAL A 138 -5.65 1.42 4.82
C VAL A 138 -6.18 2.68 4.13
N TRP A 139 -6.95 2.55 3.05
CA TRP A 139 -7.57 3.70 2.39
C TRP A 139 -8.47 4.50 3.33
N GLU A 140 -9.33 3.83 4.09
CA GLU A 140 -10.24 4.47 5.05
C GLU A 140 -9.49 5.20 6.17
N ILE A 141 -8.37 4.66 6.66
CA ILE A 141 -7.54 5.33 7.67
C ILE A 141 -6.98 6.67 7.15
N TRP A 142 -6.68 6.77 5.86
CA TRP A 142 -6.16 7.96 5.19
C TRP A 142 -7.24 8.94 4.67
N GLU A 143 -8.43 8.97 5.30
CA GLU A 143 -9.58 9.79 4.87
C GLU A 143 -9.27 11.27 4.60
N ASP A 144 -8.40 11.89 5.41
CA ASP A 144 -8.01 13.29 5.28
C ASP A 144 -7.40 13.64 3.91
N TYR A 145 -6.84 12.65 3.21
CA TYR A 145 -6.22 12.82 1.90
C TYR A 145 -7.08 12.32 0.75
N HIS A 146 -8.33 11.88 0.99
CA HIS A 146 -9.21 11.39 -0.06
C HIS A 146 -9.48 12.43 -1.13
N GLU A 147 -9.82 13.65 -0.73
CA GLU A 147 -10.07 14.74 -1.66
C GLU A 147 -8.82 15.11 -2.46
N TRP A 148 -7.66 15.21 -1.78
CA TRP A 148 -6.39 15.46 -2.45
C TRP A 148 -6.07 14.39 -3.50
N THR A 149 -6.26 13.11 -3.16
CA THR A 149 -6.00 11.98 -4.07
C THR A 149 -6.97 11.99 -5.27
N ARG A 150 -8.27 12.24 -5.05
CA ARG A 150 -9.25 12.35 -6.14
C ARG A 150 -8.88 13.50 -7.09
N ASN A 151 -8.51 14.65 -6.55
CA ASN A 151 -8.13 15.84 -7.32
C ASN A 151 -6.85 15.63 -8.13
N ILE A 152 -5.81 15.00 -7.55
CA ILE A 152 -4.57 14.76 -8.28
C ILE A 152 -4.79 13.75 -9.40
N CYS A 153 -5.60 12.71 -9.18
CA CYS A 153 -5.94 11.75 -10.22
C CYS A 153 -6.74 12.40 -11.35
N LYS A 154 -7.81 13.14 -11.02
CA LYS A 154 -8.65 13.84 -12.02
C LYS A 154 -7.85 14.84 -12.86
N SER A 155 -6.88 15.51 -12.26
CA SER A 155 -6.06 16.51 -12.96
C SER A 155 -4.97 15.88 -13.83
N ASN A 156 -4.59 14.63 -13.57
CA ASN A 156 -3.38 14.05 -14.15
C ASN A 156 -3.55 12.70 -14.84
N LEU A 157 -4.67 12.02 -14.72
CA LEU A 157 -4.92 10.76 -15.40
C LEU A 157 -6.02 10.95 -16.43
N LYS A 158 -5.81 10.40 -17.64
CA LYS A 158 -6.77 10.56 -18.75
C LYS A 158 -8.12 9.90 -18.50
N TYR A 159 -8.16 8.86 -17.68
CA TYR A 159 -9.34 8.02 -17.48
C TYR A 159 -9.54 7.72 -16.00
N VAL A 160 -9.89 8.72 -15.19
CA VAL A 160 -10.19 8.54 -13.76
C VAL A 160 -11.44 9.28 -13.34
#